data_AF-A0AAW3W6P2-F1
#
_entry.id   AF-A0AAW3W6P2-F1
#
_cell.length_a   1.000
_cell.length_b   1.000
_cell.length_c   1.000
_cell.angle_alpha   90.00
_cell.angle_beta   90.00
_cell.angle_gamma   90.00
#
_symmetry.space_group_name_H-M   'P 1'
#
loop_
_entity.id
_entity.type
_entity.pdbx_description
1 polymer ?
#
loop_
_entity_poly.entity_id
_entity_poly.type
_entity_poly.pdbx_seq_one_letter_code
_entity_poly.pdbx_strand_id
1 'polypeptide(L)'
;MLSVTNENIEKFSRLKEKYLSQTKIPQKNNWLRVSENDIWLRFITQILIIGSSAPADKFNDSISLRERVSYSSLQKLETDIEKMEAIHYVLRKIRCRYVGDNIQKGWKVKSLANNFNKLQQFNGGPKGFLVSLEELIDDNKETQAINILKKMKGFKDKSCRDFLMEYGMIDNRIALDTRLYNILVKLDVSIPALEEIQRSSRVYNKVENDILQYICKPLGLLGVELDRMLYQNYNSIMVDF
;
A
#
# COMPACT_ATOMS: atom_id res chain seq x y z
N MET A 1 -12.95 20.32 -3.53
CA MET A 1 -12.04 20.12 -4.69
C MET A 1 -12.61 19.01 -5.55
N LEU A 2 -13.13 17.96 -4.91
CA LEU A 2 -14.22 17.19 -5.50
C LEU A 2 -15.52 18.00 -5.55
N SER A 3 -16.33 17.77 -6.57
CA SER A 3 -17.75 18.14 -6.60
C SER A 3 -18.56 16.85 -6.62
N VAL A 4 -19.36 16.64 -5.58
CA VAL A 4 -20.19 15.45 -5.39
C VAL A 4 -21.65 15.89 -5.31
N THR A 5 -22.49 15.35 -6.19
CA THR A 5 -23.93 15.60 -6.26
C THR A 5 -24.70 14.49 -5.54
N ASN A 6 -25.99 14.72 -5.27
CA ASN A 6 -26.87 13.67 -4.73
C ASN A 6 -26.97 12.45 -5.67
N GLU A 7 -26.94 12.66 -6.99
CA GLU A 7 -26.92 11.58 -7.96
C GLU A 7 -25.66 10.71 -7.81
N ASN A 8 -24.50 11.33 -7.55
CA ASN A 8 -23.29 10.55 -7.25
C ASN A 8 -23.47 9.71 -5.98
N ILE A 9 -24.09 10.26 -4.92
CA ILE A 9 -24.36 9.52 -3.68
C ILE A 9 -25.29 8.33 -3.92
N GLU A 10 -26.35 8.51 -4.71
CA GLU A 10 -27.25 7.42 -5.09
C GLU A 10 -26.51 6.31 -5.85
N LYS A 11 -25.63 6.67 -6.79
CA LYS A 11 -24.76 5.72 -7.49
C LYS A 11 -23.88 4.93 -6.51
N PHE A 12 -23.22 5.60 -5.56
CA PHE A 12 -22.43 4.91 -4.54
C PHE A 12 -23.27 4.08 -3.57
N SER A 13 -24.50 4.49 -3.24
CA SER A 13 -25.41 3.68 -2.41
C SER A 13 -25.72 2.35 -3.06
N ARG A 14 -26.01 2.35 -4.37
CA ARG A 14 -26.23 1.12 -5.15
C ARG A 14 -24.99 0.22 -5.16
N LEU A 15 -23.79 0.81 -5.28
CA LEU A 15 -22.55 0.05 -5.16
C LEU A 15 -22.38 -0.56 -3.77
N LYS A 16 -22.65 0.21 -2.71
CA LYS A 16 -22.60 -0.26 -1.32
C LYS A 16 -23.53 -1.45 -1.11
N GLU A 17 -24.79 -1.32 -1.50
CA GLU A 17 -25.81 -2.36 -1.38
C GLU A 17 -25.42 -3.65 -2.11
N LYS A 18 -24.83 -3.52 -3.31
CA LYS A 18 -24.44 -4.66 -4.13
C LYS A 18 -23.15 -5.35 -3.68
N TYR A 19 -22.15 -4.58 -3.25
CA TYR A 19 -20.76 -5.07 -3.17
C TYR A 19 -20.18 -5.13 -1.76
N LEU A 20 -20.68 -4.35 -0.80
CA LEU A 20 -20.03 -4.25 0.51
C LEU A 20 -20.02 -5.58 1.27
N SER A 21 -21.15 -6.31 1.27
CA SER A 21 -21.31 -7.56 2.02
C SER A 21 -20.36 -8.69 1.59
N GLN A 22 -19.88 -8.66 0.35
CA GLN A 22 -18.91 -9.61 -0.20
C GLN A 22 -17.47 -9.08 -0.19
N THR A 23 -17.26 -7.84 0.22
CA THR A 23 -15.94 -7.20 0.23
C THR A 23 -15.14 -7.69 1.43
N LYS A 24 -13.91 -8.16 1.17
CA LYS A 24 -12.98 -8.54 2.25
C LYS A 24 -12.35 -7.28 2.84
N ILE A 25 -12.68 -6.98 4.09
CA ILE A 25 -12.10 -5.87 4.85
C ILE A 25 -10.98 -6.40 5.77
N PRO A 26 -9.79 -5.77 5.79
CA PRO A 26 -8.75 -6.11 6.74
C PRO A 26 -9.25 -6.05 8.18
N GLN A 27 -8.90 -7.05 9.00
CA GLN A 27 -9.26 -7.05 10.41
C GLN A 27 -8.46 -6.00 11.16
N LYS A 28 -9.11 -5.24 12.05
CA LYS A 28 -8.43 -4.33 12.97
C LYS A 28 -7.35 -5.08 13.75
N ASN A 29 -6.19 -4.45 13.91
CA ASN A 29 -5.03 -4.99 14.62
C ASN A 29 -4.47 -6.30 14.02
N ASN A 30 -4.73 -6.57 12.75
CA ASN A 30 -4.16 -7.74 12.04
C ASN A 30 -2.62 -7.77 12.14
N TRP A 31 -2.00 -6.60 12.25
CA TRP A 31 -0.56 -6.43 12.48
C TRP A 31 -0.04 -7.19 13.69
N LEU A 32 -0.85 -7.46 14.72
CA LEU A 32 -0.44 -8.22 15.91
C LEU A 32 -0.12 -9.69 15.59
N ARG A 33 -0.75 -10.26 14.56
CA ARG A 33 -0.64 -11.69 14.22
C ARG A 33 0.44 -12.02 13.19
N VAL A 34 0.96 -11.01 12.50
CA VAL A 34 1.98 -11.22 11.46
C VAL A 34 3.39 -11.26 12.05
N SER A 35 4.26 -12.09 11.45
CA SER A 35 5.66 -12.20 11.87
C SER A 35 6.51 -11.05 11.31
N GLU A 36 7.69 -10.82 11.87
CA GLU A 36 8.69 -9.88 11.32
C GLU A 36 9.00 -10.19 9.84
N ASN A 37 9.07 -11.48 9.52
CA ASN A 37 9.34 -11.94 8.16
C ASN A 37 8.20 -11.59 7.20
N ASP A 38 6.94 -11.78 7.61
CA ASP A 38 5.79 -11.42 6.77
C ASP A 38 5.76 -9.91 6.49
N ILE A 39 6.04 -9.11 7.52
CA ILE A 39 6.14 -7.65 7.40
C ILE A 39 7.23 -7.28 6.39
N TRP A 40 8.42 -7.85 6.55
CA TRP A 40 9.54 -7.61 5.63
C TRP A 40 9.23 -8.04 4.18
N LEU A 41 8.64 -9.21 3.97
CA LEU A 41 8.25 -9.68 2.64
C LEU A 41 7.17 -8.77 2.01
N ARG A 42 6.32 -8.14 2.82
CA ARG A 42 5.39 -7.11 2.34
C ARG A 42 6.11 -5.84 1.90
N PHE A 43 7.16 -5.40 2.62
CA PHE A 43 8.03 -4.30 2.17
C PHE A 43 8.67 -4.60 0.82
N ILE A 44 9.14 -5.85 0.61
CA ILE A 44 9.65 -6.30 -0.68
C ILE A 44 8.56 -6.16 -1.75
N THR A 45 7.38 -6.71 -1.49
CA THR A 45 6.24 -6.69 -2.43
C THR A 45 5.87 -5.28 -2.86
N GLN A 46 5.84 -4.32 -1.94
CA GLN A 46 5.54 -2.90 -2.25
C GLN A 46 6.55 -2.28 -3.24
N ILE A 47 7.82 -2.68 -3.18
CA ILE A 47 8.84 -2.24 -4.14
C ILE A 47 8.75 -3.02 -5.46
N LEU A 48 8.39 -4.31 -5.42
CA LEU A 48 8.24 -5.14 -6.61
C LEU A 48 7.17 -4.59 -7.55
N ILE A 49 6.02 -4.20 -7.02
CA ILE A 49 4.88 -3.72 -7.81
C ILE A 49 5.12 -2.38 -8.52
N ILE A 50 6.21 -1.66 -8.19
CA ILE A 50 6.57 -0.42 -8.86
C ILE A 50 6.97 -0.72 -10.31
N GLY A 51 6.10 -0.32 -11.23
CA GLY A 51 6.17 -0.64 -12.65
C GLY A 51 5.12 -1.67 -13.06
N SER A 52 5.07 -2.85 -12.43
CA SER A 52 4.10 -3.93 -12.73
C SER A 52 3.99 -4.91 -11.57
N SER A 53 2.81 -5.53 -11.43
CA SER A 53 2.52 -6.58 -10.45
C SER A 53 3.17 -7.93 -10.76
N ALA A 54 3.43 -8.26 -12.03
CA ALA A 54 3.88 -9.61 -12.43
C ALA A 54 5.13 -10.14 -11.70
N PRO A 55 6.16 -9.33 -11.36
CA PRO A 55 7.27 -9.79 -10.54
C PRO A 55 6.87 -10.13 -9.09
N ALA A 56 5.88 -9.44 -8.53
CA ALA A 56 5.37 -9.74 -7.19
C ALA A 56 4.64 -11.08 -7.15
N ASP A 57 3.85 -11.40 -8.19
CA ASP A 57 3.16 -12.68 -8.30
C ASP A 57 4.17 -13.83 -8.32
N LYS A 58 5.19 -13.75 -9.21
CA LYS A 58 6.29 -14.73 -9.27
C LYS A 58 7.07 -14.86 -7.96
N PHE A 59 7.25 -13.76 -7.25
CA PHE A 59 7.92 -13.78 -5.95
C PHE A 59 7.08 -14.49 -4.90
N ASN A 60 5.77 -14.22 -4.85
CA ASN A 60 4.84 -14.85 -3.92
C ASN A 60 4.71 -16.36 -4.15
N ASP A 61 4.74 -16.80 -5.40
CA ASP A 61 4.65 -18.21 -5.81
C ASP A 61 5.94 -19.00 -5.54
N SER A 62 7.07 -18.33 -5.28
CA SER A 62 8.38 -18.97 -5.16
C SER A 62 8.90 -18.98 -3.72
N ILE A 63 8.57 -20.03 -2.97
CA ILE A 63 9.01 -20.24 -1.58
C ILE A 63 10.53 -20.08 -1.43
N SER A 64 11.31 -20.76 -2.27
CA SER A 64 12.78 -20.71 -2.22
C SER A 64 13.38 -19.31 -2.42
N LEU A 65 12.75 -18.48 -3.27
CA LEU A 65 13.19 -17.10 -3.48
C LEU A 65 12.83 -16.23 -2.28
N ARG A 66 11.65 -16.44 -1.69
CA ARG A 66 11.23 -15.73 -0.46
C ARG A 66 12.13 -16.07 0.72
N GLU A 67 12.46 -17.34 0.90
CA GLU A 67 13.37 -17.80 1.97
C GLU A 67 14.76 -17.18 1.85
N ARG A 68 15.26 -17.02 0.63
CA ARG A 68 16.59 -16.42 0.38
C ARG A 68 16.69 -14.96 0.81
N VAL A 69 15.58 -14.22 0.73
CA VAL A 69 15.50 -12.82 1.18
C VAL A 69 14.58 -12.67 2.39
N SER A 70 14.39 -13.74 3.16
CA SER A 70 13.65 -13.67 4.42
C SER A 70 14.38 -12.73 5.39
N TYR A 71 13.64 -12.20 6.36
CA TYR A 71 14.23 -11.26 7.32
C TYR A 71 15.40 -11.92 8.08
N SER A 72 15.19 -13.16 8.55
CA SER A 72 16.20 -13.93 9.28
C SER A 72 17.37 -14.38 8.39
N SER A 73 17.15 -14.66 7.10
CA SER A 73 18.24 -14.97 6.17
C SER A 73 19.15 -13.75 5.94
N LEU A 74 18.56 -12.58 5.73
CA LEU A 74 19.34 -11.35 5.51
C LEU A 74 20.05 -10.87 6.79
N GLN A 75 19.51 -11.14 7.98
CA GLN A 75 20.16 -10.83 9.26
C GLN A 75 21.48 -11.59 9.45
N LYS A 76 21.60 -12.79 8.89
CA LYS A 76 22.81 -13.63 8.99
C LYS A 76 23.95 -13.15 8.10
N LEU A 77 23.67 -12.24 7.15
CA LEU A 77 24.68 -11.68 6.27
C LEU A 77 25.36 -10.51 6.97
N GLU A 78 26.68 -10.50 6.99
CA GLU A 78 27.46 -9.52 7.77
C GLU A 78 27.48 -8.17 7.07
N THR A 79 27.70 -8.17 5.76
CA THR A 79 27.92 -6.95 4.99
C THR A 79 26.67 -6.48 4.25
N ASP A 80 26.63 -5.19 3.91
CA ASP A 80 25.58 -4.63 3.04
C ASP A 80 25.66 -5.18 1.61
N ILE A 81 26.86 -5.51 1.15
CA ILE A 81 27.09 -6.05 -0.19
C ILE A 81 26.44 -7.43 -0.32
N GLU A 82 26.66 -8.33 0.64
CA GLU A 82 26.03 -9.66 0.64
C GLU A 82 24.50 -9.57 0.66
N LYS A 83 23.94 -8.67 1.48
CA LYS A 83 22.48 -8.42 1.52
C LYS A 83 21.98 -7.95 0.17
N MET A 84 22.68 -6.99 -0.44
CA MET A 84 22.34 -6.51 -1.78
C MET A 84 22.42 -7.62 -2.82
N GLU A 85 23.43 -8.50 -2.77
CA GLU A 85 23.60 -9.60 -3.72
C GLU A 85 22.48 -10.64 -3.61
N ALA A 86 22.09 -11.00 -2.38
CA ALA A 86 20.94 -11.87 -2.14
C ALA A 86 19.64 -11.28 -2.72
N ILE A 87 19.40 -9.99 -2.46
CA ILE A 87 18.25 -9.27 -3.01
C ILE A 87 18.32 -9.20 -4.54
N HIS A 88 19.46 -8.81 -5.10
CA HIS A 88 19.65 -8.66 -6.55
C HIS A 88 19.42 -9.98 -7.28
N TYR A 89 19.95 -11.09 -6.75
CA TYR A 89 19.70 -12.42 -7.29
C TYR A 89 18.20 -12.71 -7.40
N VAL A 90 17.45 -12.52 -6.31
CA VAL A 90 16.00 -12.76 -6.29
C VAL A 90 15.29 -11.86 -7.30
N LEU A 91 15.61 -10.57 -7.31
CA LEU A 91 14.99 -9.61 -8.23
C LEU A 91 15.28 -9.93 -9.71
N ARG A 92 16.48 -10.40 -10.05
CA ARG A 92 16.83 -10.84 -11.41
C ARG A 92 16.07 -12.11 -11.78
N LYS A 93 15.95 -13.07 -10.87
CA LYS A 93 15.24 -14.35 -11.11
C LYS A 93 13.76 -14.15 -11.41
N ILE A 94 13.08 -13.26 -10.69
CA ILE A 94 11.67 -12.90 -10.98
C ILE A 94 11.52 -11.91 -12.15
N ARG A 95 12.62 -11.54 -12.82
CA ARG A 95 12.67 -10.57 -13.94
C ARG A 95 12.07 -9.22 -13.56
N CYS A 96 12.40 -8.73 -12.37
CA CYS A 96 11.93 -7.44 -11.88
C CYS A 96 12.49 -6.29 -12.74
N ARG A 97 11.62 -5.35 -13.15
CA ARG A 97 12.05 -4.16 -13.89
C ARG A 97 12.96 -3.27 -13.05
N TYR A 98 13.81 -2.52 -13.74
CA TYR A 98 14.80 -1.61 -13.16
C TYR A 98 15.89 -2.31 -12.33
N VAL A 99 16.16 -3.58 -12.65
CA VAL A 99 17.20 -4.39 -12.05
C VAL A 99 18.15 -4.86 -13.15
N GLY A 100 19.10 -3.99 -13.48
CA GLY A 100 20.17 -4.28 -14.45
C GLY A 100 21.23 -5.22 -13.87
N ASP A 101 22.21 -5.57 -14.70
CA ASP A 101 23.29 -6.48 -14.29
C ASP A 101 24.20 -5.87 -13.23
N ASN A 102 24.41 -4.55 -13.28
CA ASN A 102 25.15 -3.84 -12.26
C ASN A 102 24.28 -3.60 -11.02
N ILE A 103 24.56 -4.36 -9.96
CA ILE A 103 23.93 -4.26 -8.64
C ILE A 103 23.94 -2.84 -8.06
N GLN A 104 25.04 -2.10 -8.27
CA GLN A 104 25.22 -0.74 -7.77
C GLN A 104 24.40 0.30 -8.53
N LYS A 105 23.70 -0.07 -9.61
CA LYS A 105 22.76 0.82 -10.32
C LYS A 105 21.29 0.45 -10.08
N GLY A 106 21.01 -0.70 -9.44
CA GLY A 106 19.66 -1.19 -9.20
C GLY A 106 18.95 -0.42 -8.08
N TRP A 107 18.10 0.56 -8.43
CA TRP A 107 17.41 1.38 -7.43
C TRP A 107 16.52 0.55 -6.49
N LYS A 108 15.89 -0.53 -6.98
CA LYS A 108 15.08 -1.44 -6.15
C LYS A 108 15.93 -2.20 -5.14
N VAL A 109 17.09 -2.71 -5.57
CA VAL A 109 18.04 -3.40 -4.69
C VAL A 109 18.49 -2.47 -3.57
N LYS A 110 18.95 -1.27 -3.93
CA LYS A 110 19.37 -0.25 -2.96
C LYS A 110 18.25 0.16 -2.01
N SER A 111 17.03 0.30 -2.53
CA SER A 111 15.86 0.65 -1.73
C SER A 111 15.53 -0.42 -0.71
N LEU A 112 15.58 -1.69 -1.11
CA LEU A 112 15.34 -2.82 -0.22
C LEU A 112 16.43 -2.96 0.83
N ALA A 113 17.71 -2.91 0.44
CA ALA A 113 18.81 -2.94 1.40
C ALA A 113 18.71 -1.78 2.40
N ASN A 114 18.42 -0.56 1.94
CA ASN A 114 18.22 0.58 2.83
C ASN A 114 17.04 0.40 3.79
N ASN A 115 15.90 -0.09 3.29
CA ASN A 115 14.73 -0.34 4.12
C ASN A 115 15.01 -1.45 5.14
N PHE A 116 15.69 -2.52 4.75
CA PHE A 116 16.10 -3.59 5.65
C PHE A 116 16.95 -3.06 6.81
N ASN A 117 18.01 -2.32 6.49
CA ASN A 117 18.91 -1.74 7.50
C ASN A 117 18.17 -0.78 8.45
N LYS A 118 17.21 0.00 7.95
CA LYS A 118 16.34 0.84 8.80
C LYS A 118 15.46 0.01 9.73
N LEU A 119 14.82 -1.05 9.22
CA LEU A 119 13.93 -1.88 10.03
C LEU A 119 14.69 -2.63 11.13
N GLN A 120 15.95 -3.02 10.88
CA GLN A 120 16.81 -3.64 11.90
C GLN A 120 17.14 -2.72 13.08
N GLN A 121 16.99 -1.40 12.94
CA GLN A 121 17.27 -0.46 14.03
C GLN A 121 16.15 -0.40 15.08
N PHE A 122 14.97 -0.96 14.79
CA PHE A 122 13.88 -1.02 15.75
C PHE A 122 14.03 -2.24 16.65
N ASN A 123 13.74 -2.07 17.94
CA ASN A 123 13.68 -3.20 18.86
C ASN A 123 12.55 -4.16 18.43
N GLY A 124 12.88 -5.41 18.08
CA GLY A 124 11.93 -6.34 17.44
C GLY A 124 11.75 -6.10 15.94
N GLY A 125 12.72 -5.47 15.28
CA GLY A 125 12.84 -5.40 13.83
C GLY A 125 11.61 -4.81 13.12
N PRO A 126 11.14 -5.41 12.02
CA PRO A 126 9.93 -4.98 11.32
C PRO A 126 8.68 -4.91 12.19
N LYS A 127 8.57 -5.77 13.20
CA LYS A 127 7.44 -5.74 14.15
C LYS A 127 7.54 -4.53 15.06
N GLY A 128 8.73 -4.25 15.60
CA GLY A 128 9.02 -3.06 16.38
C GLY A 128 8.72 -1.76 15.64
N PHE A 129 9.00 -1.75 14.33
CA PHE A 129 8.61 -0.64 13.47
C PHE A 129 7.08 -0.42 13.46
N LEU A 130 6.28 -1.48 13.31
CA LEU A 130 4.81 -1.35 13.36
C LEU A 130 4.32 -0.88 14.73
N VAL A 131 4.92 -1.36 15.84
CA VAL A 131 4.60 -0.86 17.19
C VAL A 131 4.79 0.66 17.26
N SER A 132 5.92 1.17 16.78
CA SER A 132 6.19 2.62 16.79
C SER A 132 5.22 3.44 15.92
N LEU A 133 4.62 2.83 14.89
CA LEU A 133 3.60 3.47 14.08
C LEU A 133 2.24 3.45 14.78
N GLU A 134 1.90 2.36 15.47
CA GLU A 134 0.65 2.23 16.22
C GLU A 134 0.55 3.27 17.34
N GLU A 135 1.62 3.47 18.11
CA GLU A 135 1.67 4.48 19.18
C GLU A 135 1.27 5.88 18.69
N LEU A 136 1.65 6.23 17.46
CA LEU A 136 1.26 7.49 16.83
C LEU A 136 -0.21 7.49 16.39
N ILE A 137 -0.72 6.36 15.92
CA ILE A 137 -2.09 6.24 15.47
C ILE A 137 -3.06 6.36 16.65
N ASP A 138 -2.78 5.68 17.76
CA ASP A 138 -3.56 5.77 19.00
C ASP A 138 -3.62 7.21 19.55
N ASP A 139 -2.55 7.97 19.36
CA ASP A 139 -2.46 9.41 19.66
C ASP A 139 -3.25 10.31 18.68
N ASN A 140 -4.05 9.75 17.77
CA ASN A 140 -4.71 10.43 16.65
C ASN A 140 -3.74 11.13 15.68
N LYS A 141 -2.49 10.63 15.56
CA LYS A 141 -1.45 11.16 14.66
C LYS A 141 -1.21 10.26 13.46
N GLU A 142 -2.26 9.68 12.88
CA GLU A 142 -2.18 8.84 11.66
C GLU A 142 -1.37 9.47 10.52
N THR A 143 -1.51 10.79 10.31
CA THR A 143 -0.78 11.51 9.27
C THR A 143 0.74 11.51 9.55
N GLN A 144 1.14 11.55 10.82
CA GLN A 144 2.54 11.42 11.23
C GLN A 144 3.05 10.00 10.98
N ALA A 145 2.27 8.96 11.30
CA ALA A 145 2.61 7.57 10.99
C ALA A 145 2.80 7.36 9.48
N ILE A 146 1.88 7.88 8.65
CA ILE A 146 2.00 7.88 7.18
C ILE A 146 3.30 8.59 6.74
N ASN A 147 3.62 9.75 7.32
CA ASN A 147 4.82 10.50 6.98
C ASN A 147 6.11 9.78 7.38
N ILE A 148 6.11 9.02 8.48
CA ILE A 148 7.24 8.16 8.85
C ILE A 148 7.40 7.02 7.84
N LEU A 149 6.31 6.33 7.50
CA LEU A 149 6.34 5.26 6.51
C LEU A 149 6.79 5.76 5.12
N LYS A 150 6.43 6.99 4.73
CA LYS A 150 6.92 7.64 3.48
C LYS A 150 8.44 7.87 3.46
N LYS A 151 9.14 7.82 4.60
CA LYS A 151 10.61 7.88 4.64
C LYS A 151 11.25 6.55 4.21
N MET A 152 10.47 5.48 4.09
CA MET A 152 10.90 4.20 3.53
C MET A 152 10.95 4.31 2.01
N LYS A 153 12.02 3.79 1.40
CA LYS A 153 12.21 3.87 -0.06
C LYS A 153 11.11 3.08 -0.76
N GLY A 154 10.55 3.66 -1.82
CA GLY A 154 9.45 3.07 -2.59
C GLY A 154 8.05 3.36 -2.02
N PHE A 155 7.93 3.90 -0.82
CA PHE A 155 6.65 4.23 -0.22
C PHE A 155 6.19 5.65 -0.60
N LYS A 156 5.01 5.76 -1.18
CA LYS A 156 4.30 7.00 -1.53
C LYS A 156 2.96 7.06 -0.82
N ASP A 157 2.22 8.16 -0.98
CA ASP A 157 0.93 8.40 -0.31
C ASP A 157 -0.05 7.22 -0.43
N LYS A 158 -0.23 6.67 -1.64
CA LYS A 158 -1.06 5.48 -1.89
C LYS A 158 -0.53 4.26 -1.12
N SER A 159 0.72 3.88 -1.35
CA SER A 159 1.25 2.62 -0.82
C SER A 159 1.37 2.63 0.71
N CYS A 160 1.59 3.80 1.32
CA CYS A 160 1.54 3.92 2.78
C CYS A 160 0.17 3.59 3.34
N ARG A 161 -0.89 4.15 2.74
CA ARG A 161 -2.27 3.88 3.19
C ARG A 161 -2.65 2.44 2.95
N ASP A 162 -2.37 1.90 1.77
CA ASP A 162 -2.63 0.49 1.47
C ASP A 162 -1.91 -0.45 2.45
N PHE A 163 -0.64 -0.14 2.77
CA PHE A 163 0.13 -0.93 3.73
C PHE A 163 -0.48 -0.90 5.13
N LEU A 164 -0.80 0.29 5.66
CA LEU A 164 -1.37 0.43 7.00
C LEU A 164 -2.79 -0.15 7.10
N MET A 165 -3.62 0.01 6.06
CA MET A 165 -4.95 -0.59 5.99
C MET A 165 -4.88 -2.13 5.98
N GLU A 166 -3.96 -2.71 5.20
CA GLU A 166 -3.78 -4.16 5.14
C GLU A 166 -3.45 -4.79 6.50
N TYR A 167 -2.69 -4.04 7.30
CA TYR A 167 -2.32 -4.41 8.66
C TYR A 167 -3.38 -4.05 9.70
N GLY A 168 -4.51 -3.48 9.29
CA GLY A 168 -5.61 -3.11 10.18
C GLY A 168 -5.23 -2.02 11.19
N MET A 169 -4.25 -1.19 10.85
CA MET A 169 -3.77 -0.09 11.70
C MET A 169 -4.58 1.19 11.48
N ILE A 170 -5.12 1.38 10.27
CA ILE A 170 -6.00 2.52 9.94
C ILE A 170 -7.23 2.00 9.20
N ASP A 171 -8.38 2.62 9.45
CA ASP A 171 -9.65 2.24 8.85
C ASP A 171 -10.34 3.41 8.11
N ASN A 172 -10.04 4.66 8.47
CA ASN A 172 -10.66 5.84 7.87
C ASN A 172 -9.75 6.55 6.85
N ARG A 173 -9.12 5.80 5.96
CA ARG A 173 -8.23 6.29 4.88
C ARG A 173 -8.47 5.56 3.56
N ILE A 174 -7.97 6.11 2.45
CA ILE A 174 -8.16 5.58 1.10
C ILE A 174 -6.84 5.53 0.33
N ALA A 175 -6.48 4.36 -0.20
CA ALA A 175 -5.34 4.18 -1.07
C ALA A 175 -5.73 4.48 -2.53
N LEU A 176 -5.97 5.76 -2.82
CA LEU A 176 -6.38 6.25 -4.12
C LEU A 176 -5.40 5.85 -5.22
N ASP A 177 -5.83 4.90 -6.04
CA ASP A 177 -5.11 4.41 -7.20
C ASP A 177 -5.88 4.63 -8.50
N THR A 178 -5.27 4.26 -9.62
CA THR A 178 -5.88 4.45 -10.94
C THR A 178 -7.24 3.78 -11.07
N ARG A 179 -7.48 2.64 -10.41
CA ARG A 179 -8.78 1.94 -10.49
C ARG A 179 -9.85 2.70 -9.72
N LEU A 180 -9.55 3.12 -8.49
CA LEU A 180 -10.46 3.94 -7.70
C LEU A 180 -10.75 5.26 -8.43
N TYR A 181 -9.72 5.93 -8.95
CA TYR A 181 -9.86 7.13 -9.76
C TYR A 181 -10.79 6.91 -10.96
N ASN A 182 -10.59 5.84 -11.72
CA ASN A 182 -11.42 5.51 -12.88
C ASN A 182 -12.88 5.29 -12.49
N ILE A 183 -13.16 4.64 -11.35
CA ILE A 183 -14.53 4.50 -10.85
C ILE A 183 -15.13 5.86 -10.49
N LEU A 184 -14.40 6.73 -9.77
CA LEU A 184 -14.91 8.06 -9.43
C LEU A 184 -15.31 8.83 -10.71
N VAL A 185 -14.45 8.81 -11.73
CA VAL A 185 -14.73 9.42 -13.04
C VAL A 185 -15.94 8.77 -13.72
N LYS A 186 -16.03 7.42 -13.69
CA LYS A 186 -17.15 6.65 -14.28
C LYS A 186 -18.50 6.97 -13.64
N LEU A 187 -18.49 7.35 -12.37
CA LEU A 187 -19.67 7.77 -11.62
C LEU A 187 -19.93 9.28 -11.70
N ASP A 188 -19.29 9.97 -12.65
CA ASP A 188 -19.42 11.41 -12.90
C ASP A 188 -19.00 12.30 -11.73
N VAL A 189 -18.08 11.82 -10.89
CA VAL A 189 -17.50 12.64 -9.82
C VAL A 189 -16.42 13.54 -10.42
N SER A 190 -16.59 14.86 -10.28
CA SER A 190 -15.58 15.82 -10.72
C SER A 190 -14.38 15.77 -9.78
N ILE A 191 -13.24 15.30 -10.28
CA ILE A 191 -11.99 15.06 -9.54
C ILE A 191 -10.81 15.66 -10.32
N PRO A 192 -9.76 16.19 -9.65
CA PRO A 192 -8.55 16.65 -10.33
C PRO A 192 -7.88 15.54 -11.13
N ALA A 193 -7.10 15.91 -12.15
CA ALA A 193 -6.36 14.95 -12.97
C ALA A 193 -5.47 14.05 -12.11
N LEU A 194 -5.40 12.76 -12.47
CA LEU A 194 -4.68 11.75 -11.69
C LEU A 194 -3.20 12.12 -11.48
N GLU A 195 -2.55 12.72 -12.48
CA GLU A 195 -1.17 13.16 -12.40
C GLU A 195 -0.98 14.26 -11.34
N GLU A 196 -1.95 15.15 -11.17
CA GLU A 196 -1.92 16.21 -10.16
C GLU A 196 -1.98 15.62 -8.75
N ILE A 197 -2.92 14.68 -8.55
CA ILE A 197 -3.08 13.95 -7.28
C ILE A 197 -1.80 13.19 -6.93
N GLN A 198 -1.20 12.50 -7.90
CA GLN A 198 0.00 11.69 -7.68
C GLN A 198 1.27 12.50 -7.41
N ARG A 199 1.33 13.75 -7.89
CA ARG A 199 2.52 14.63 -7.73
C ARG A 199 2.53 15.40 -6.43
N SER A 200 1.37 15.62 -5.81
CA SER A 200 1.24 16.50 -4.65
C SER A 200 0.53 15.81 -3.49
N SER A 201 1.27 15.53 -2.40
CA SER A 201 0.68 14.99 -1.17
C SER A 201 -0.41 15.91 -0.61
N ARG A 202 -0.31 17.23 -0.82
CA ARG A 202 -1.35 18.19 -0.42
C ARG A 202 -2.66 17.94 -1.19
N VAL A 203 -2.57 17.78 -2.51
CA VAL A 203 -3.72 17.48 -3.38
C VAL A 203 -4.28 16.11 -3.04
N TYR A 204 -3.44 15.09 -2.90
CA TYR A 204 -3.83 13.74 -2.49
C TYR A 204 -4.66 13.78 -1.20
N ASN A 205 -4.12 14.42 -0.14
CA ASN A 205 -4.80 14.49 1.17
C ASN A 205 -6.12 15.25 1.06
N LYS A 206 -6.19 16.31 0.24
CA LYS A 206 -7.42 17.06 0.05
C LYS A 206 -8.48 16.24 -0.66
N VAL A 207 -8.11 15.51 -1.72
CA VAL A 207 -9.02 14.60 -2.44
C VAL A 207 -9.49 13.48 -1.53
N GLU A 208 -8.60 12.82 -0.80
CA GLU A 208 -8.96 11.79 0.18
C GLU A 208 -9.97 12.31 1.20
N ASN A 209 -9.69 13.45 1.84
CA ASN A 209 -10.59 14.04 2.83
C ASN A 209 -11.96 14.42 2.24
N ASP A 210 -11.98 14.93 1.02
CA ASP A 210 -13.23 15.24 0.32
C ASP A 210 -14.02 13.94 0.01
N ILE A 211 -13.39 12.83 -0.37
CA ILE A 211 -14.08 11.52 -0.52
C ILE A 211 -14.65 11.06 0.82
N LEU A 212 -13.85 11.10 1.89
CA LEU A 212 -14.30 10.69 3.22
C LEU A 212 -15.50 11.52 3.69
N GLN A 213 -15.44 12.85 3.49
CA GLN A 213 -16.47 13.77 3.96
C GLN A 213 -17.74 13.75 3.11
N TYR A 214 -17.62 13.68 1.79
CA TYR A 214 -18.74 13.85 0.89
C TYR A 214 -19.28 12.54 0.31
N ILE A 215 -18.56 11.43 0.39
CA ILE A 215 -19.01 10.11 -0.08
C ILE A 215 -19.14 9.15 1.10
N CYS A 216 -18.06 8.91 1.85
CA CYS A 216 -18.08 7.90 2.91
C CYS A 216 -19.05 8.26 4.05
N LYS A 217 -18.97 9.49 4.56
CA LYS A 217 -19.79 9.95 5.69
C LYS A 217 -21.30 9.89 5.41
N PRO A 218 -21.83 10.42 4.29
CA PRO A 218 -23.26 10.28 3.97
C PRO A 218 -23.74 8.84 3.83
N LEU A 219 -22.85 7.94 3.40
CA LEU A 219 -23.15 6.52 3.23
C LEU A 219 -22.91 5.70 4.51
N GLY A 220 -22.40 6.29 5.59
CA GLY A 220 -22.00 5.56 6.79
C GLY A 220 -20.96 4.49 6.50
N LEU A 221 -19.94 4.83 5.71
CA LEU A 221 -18.80 3.98 5.38
C LEU A 221 -17.51 4.50 6.03
N LEU A 222 -16.61 3.59 6.35
CA LEU A 222 -15.21 3.90 6.60
C LEU A 222 -14.44 4.01 5.27
N GLY A 223 -13.32 4.74 5.28
CA GLY A 223 -12.44 4.85 4.13
C GLY A 223 -11.98 3.49 3.57
N VAL A 224 -11.57 2.58 4.44
CA VAL A 224 -11.11 1.23 4.07
C VAL A 224 -12.22 0.39 3.43
N GLU A 225 -13.46 0.57 3.87
CA GLU A 225 -14.60 -0.14 3.32
C GLU A 225 -14.86 0.29 1.87
N LEU A 226 -14.90 1.62 1.63
CA LEU A 226 -15.00 2.15 0.28
C LEU A 226 -13.83 1.69 -0.59
N ASP A 227 -12.59 1.85 -0.11
CA ASP A 227 -11.37 1.48 -0.84
C ASP A 227 -11.40 0.01 -1.31
N ARG A 228 -11.62 -0.91 -0.37
CA ARG A 228 -11.62 -2.35 -0.64
C ARG A 228 -12.80 -2.75 -1.52
N MET A 229 -13.98 -2.16 -1.32
CA MET A 229 -15.16 -2.44 -2.13
C MET A 229 -14.93 -2.05 -3.58
N LEU A 230 -14.45 -0.82 -3.83
CA LEU A 230 -14.20 -0.33 -5.18
C LEU A 230 -13.05 -1.10 -5.85
N TYR A 231 -11.98 -1.39 -5.11
CA TYR A 231 -10.82 -2.10 -5.64
C TYR A 231 -11.14 -3.55 -6.04
N GLN A 232 -11.79 -4.31 -5.15
CA GLN A 232 -12.05 -5.75 -5.35
C GLN A 232 -13.10 -5.99 -6.44
N ASN A 233 -14.04 -5.05 -6.62
CA ASN A 233 -15.13 -5.17 -7.57
C ASN A 233 -14.93 -4.32 -8.83
N TYR A 234 -13.70 -3.81 -9.07
CA TYR A 234 -13.39 -2.86 -10.14
C TYR A 234 -13.95 -3.27 -11.50
N ASN A 235 -13.66 -4.50 -11.97
CA ASN A 235 -14.09 -4.95 -13.28
C ASN A 235 -15.61 -4.98 -13.43
N SER A 236 -16.33 -5.46 -12.40
CA SER A 236 -17.79 -5.52 -12.41
C SER A 236 -18.41 -4.13 -12.42
N ILE A 237 -17.87 -3.21 -11.60
CA ILE A 237 -18.32 -1.82 -11.54
C ILE A 237 -18.16 -1.12 -12.90
N MET A 238 -17.04 -1.35 -13.59
CA MET A 238 -16.76 -0.75 -14.89
C MET A 238 -17.67 -1.27 -16.03
N VAL A 239 -18.36 -2.39 -15.82
CA VAL A 239 -19.33 -2.96 -16.79
C VAL A 239 -20.77 -2.54 -16.45
N ASP A 240 -21.10 -2.46 -15.17
CA ASP A 240 -22.47 -2.19 -14.70
C ASP A 240 -22.91 -0.73 -14.84
N PHE A 241 -21.96 0.19 -14.86
CA PHE A 241 -22.17 1.65 -14.97
C PHE A 241 -21.48 2.16 -16.23
#